data_AF-X0SM00-F1
#
_entry.id   AF-X0SM00-F1
#
_cell.length_a   1.000
_cell.length_b   1.000
_cell.length_c   1.000
_cell.angle_alpha   90.00
_cell.angle_beta   90.00
_cell.angle_gamma   90.00
#
_symmetry.space_group_name_H-M   'P 1'
#
loop_
_entity.id
_entity.type
_entity.pdbx_description
1 polymer ?
#
loop_
_entity_poly.entity_id
_entity_poly.type
_entity_poly.pdbx_seq_one_letter_code
_entity_poly.pdbx_strand_id
1 'polypeptide(L)'
;MNLHEYQAKQLFANYQLPVPKGAVAWDAEEARSVAATLGGERWVVKAQVHAGGRGKAGGVKIVDSKDEVVSAAKGMLGTRLVTYQTDAHGQPVNQVLVEEPCDIARELYLGAVVDRATRRVVIMASTEGGMEIETVAAETPEKIFKVIVEPLVGVLPFQCRAVGFKLGLSAGQIKQFTQLMMSLGRMFVACDMSL
;
A
#
# COMPACT_ATOMS: atom_id res chain seq x y z
N MET A 1 -11.80 -12.41 -0.25
CA MET A 1 -12.29 -11.25 0.53
C MET A 1 -11.23 -10.17 0.44
N ASN A 2 -11.63 -8.90 0.25
CA ASN A 2 -10.69 -7.79 0.14
C ASN A 2 -10.76 -6.92 1.40
N LEU A 3 -9.65 -6.28 1.76
CA LEU A 3 -9.60 -5.25 2.79
C LEU A 3 -9.52 -3.87 2.14
N HIS A 4 -9.95 -2.84 2.86
CA HIS A 4 -9.64 -1.46 2.51
C HIS A 4 -8.20 -1.11 2.92
N GLU A 5 -7.66 -0.03 2.33
CA GLU A 5 -6.30 0.46 2.61
C GLU A 5 -6.09 0.74 4.11
N TYR A 6 -7.05 1.38 4.78
CA TYR A 6 -6.91 1.68 6.22
C TYR A 6 -6.81 0.40 7.08
N GLN A 7 -7.56 -0.66 6.73
CA GLN A 7 -7.53 -1.95 7.43
C GLN A 7 -6.20 -2.67 7.20
N ALA A 8 -5.73 -2.67 5.95
CA ALA A 8 -4.42 -3.21 5.62
C ALA A 8 -3.30 -2.46 6.37
N LYS A 9 -3.37 -1.13 6.45
CA LYS A 9 -2.40 -0.32 7.20
C LYS A 9 -2.42 -0.59 8.71
N GLN A 10 -3.61 -0.75 9.30
CA GLN A 10 -3.72 -1.16 10.71
C GLN A 10 -3.06 -2.54 10.94
N LEU A 11 -3.30 -3.50 10.04
CA LEU A 11 -2.67 -4.81 10.10
C LEU A 11 -1.16 -4.72 9.93
N PHE A 12 -0.68 -3.89 8.99
CA PHE A 12 0.74 -3.63 8.78
C PHE A 12 1.40 -3.08 10.06
N ALA A 13 0.78 -2.08 10.70
CA ALA A 13 1.27 -1.53 11.96
C ALA A 13 1.36 -2.58 13.07
N ASN A 14 0.36 -3.49 13.19
CA ASN A 14 0.39 -4.59 14.16
C ASN A 14 1.57 -5.56 13.93
N TYR A 15 2.02 -5.70 12.68
CA TYR A 15 3.20 -6.47 12.30
C TYR A 15 4.48 -5.63 12.18
N GLN A 16 4.48 -4.40 12.72
CA GLN A 16 5.63 -3.48 12.74
C GLN A 16 6.14 -3.10 11.34
N LEU A 17 5.27 -3.17 10.33
CA LEU A 17 5.53 -2.62 9.01
C LEU A 17 5.30 -1.11 9.05
N PRO A 18 6.24 -0.29 8.54
CA PRO A 18 6.11 1.15 8.58
C PRO A 18 4.98 1.62 7.66
N VAL A 19 4.05 2.39 8.22
CA VAL A 19 2.95 3.03 7.49
C VAL A 19 2.86 4.51 7.93
N PRO A 20 2.47 5.44 7.04
CA PRO A 20 2.18 6.81 7.45
C PRO A 20 1.09 6.83 8.52
N LYS A 21 1.18 7.78 9.47
CA LYS A 21 0.09 7.93 10.45
C LYS A 21 -1.12 8.48 9.73
N GLY A 22 -2.28 7.91 10.05
CA GLY A 22 -3.54 8.32 9.48
C GLY A 22 -4.70 7.64 10.18
N ALA A 23 -5.89 8.17 9.95
CA ALA A 23 -7.13 7.58 10.45
C ALA A 23 -8.25 7.72 9.42
N VAL A 24 -9.21 6.80 9.53
CA VAL A 24 -10.42 6.82 8.71
C VAL A 24 -11.39 7.86 9.26
N ALA A 25 -12.11 8.52 8.36
CA ALA A 25 -13.20 9.44 8.66
C ALA A 25 -14.43 9.06 7.83
N TRP A 26 -15.59 9.12 8.47
CA TRP A 26 -16.90 8.78 7.92
C TRP A 26 -17.69 10.01 7.48
N ASP A 27 -17.32 11.17 8.01
CA ASP A 27 -17.83 12.46 7.59
C ASP A 27 -16.72 13.52 7.51
N ALA A 28 -17.08 14.72 7.06
CA ALA A 28 -16.14 15.79 6.86
C ALA A 28 -15.60 16.42 8.16
N GLU A 29 -16.38 16.38 9.25
CA GLU A 29 -15.94 16.90 10.55
C GLU A 29 -14.97 15.93 11.22
N GLU A 30 -15.22 14.63 11.12
CA GLU A 30 -14.25 13.61 11.50
C GLU A 30 -12.94 13.77 10.72
N ALA A 31 -13.00 14.00 9.40
CA ALA A 31 -11.80 14.23 8.59
C ALA A 31 -11.00 15.45 9.08
N ARG A 32 -11.68 16.52 9.48
CA ARG A 32 -11.07 17.70 10.10
C ARG A 32 -10.41 17.37 11.44
N SER A 33 -11.11 16.60 12.28
CA SER A 33 -10.59 16.14 13.57
C SER A 33 -9.33 15.29 13.39
N VAL A 34 -9.34 14.35 12.44
CA VAL A 34 -8.18 13.52 12.12
C VAL A 34 -6.99 14.39 11.69
N ALA A 35 -7.19 15.33 10.77
CA ALA A 35 -6.13 16.26 10.36
C ALA A 35 -5.61 17.11 11.53
N ALA A 36 -6.49 17.53 12.45
CA ALA A 36 -6.10 18.26 13.64
C ALA A 36 -5.26 17.40 14.62
N THR A 37 -5.60 16.12 14.78
CA THR A 37 -4.84 15.17 15.61
C THR A 37 -3.49 14.82 15.01
N LEU A 38 -3.41 14.64 13.68
CA LEU A 38 -2.15 14.39 12.99
C LEU A 38 -1.21 15.59 13.06
N GLY A 39 -1.76 16.81 13.06
CA GLY A 39 -0.97 18.04 12.96
C GLY A 39 -0.29 18.17 11.60
N GLY A 40 0.65 19.12 11.50
CA GLY A 40 1.34 19.44 10.25
C GLY A 40 0.61 20.49 9.41
N GLU A 41 1.15 20.72 8.21
CA GLU A 41 0.66 21.74 7.25
C GLU A 41 0.09 21.11 5.97
N ARG A 42 0.24 19.80 5.80
CA ARG A 42 -0.18 19.06 4.61
C ARG A 42 -0.71 17.69 4.98
N TRP A 43 -1.71 17.21 4.24
CA TRP A 43 -2.32 15.90 4.42
C TRP A 43 -2.64 15.25 3.07
N VAL A 44 -2.86 13.94 3.08
CA VAL A 44 -3.40 13.20 1.95
C VAL A 44 -4.78 12.66 2.31
N VAL A 45 -5.79 12.98 1.49
CA VAL A 45 -7.17 12.48 1.62
C VAL A 45 -7.42 11.44 0.53
N LYS A 46 -7.76 10.21 0.94
CA LYS A 46 -7.89 9.04 0.05
C LYS A 46 -9.24 8.37 0.18
N ALA A 47 -10.01 8.33 -0.90
CA ALA A 47 -11.22 7.54 -1.01
C ALA A 47 -10.95 6.06 -0.72
N GLN A 48 -11.76 5.46 0.16
CA GLN A 48 -11.63 4.05 0.51
C GLN A 48 -12.60 3.21 -0.32
N VAL A 49 -12.08 2.62 -1.39
CA VAL A 49 -12.75 1.62 -2.22
C VAL A 49 -11.80 0.43 -2.42
N HIS A 50 -12.30 -0.73 -2.85
CA HIS A 50 -11.45 -1.92 -3.06
C HIS A 50 -10.70 -1.89 -4.39
N ALA A 51 -11.19 -1.12 -5.37
CA ALA A 51 -10.54 -0.96 -6.66
C ALA A 51 -9.25 -0.12 -6.58
N GLY A 52 -8.26 -0.50 -7.38
CA GLY A 52 -7.05 0.27 -7.65
C GLY A 52 -7.30 1.48 -8.55
N GLY A 53 -6.23 2.18 -8.97
CA GLY A 53 -6.35 3.31 -9.91
C GLY A 53 -6.99 4.60 -9.36
N ARG A 54 -7.24 4.67 -8.04
CA ARG A 54 -7.91 5.78 -7.36
C ARG A 54 -7.26 7.14 -7.61
N GLY A 55 -5.93 7.21 -7.67
CA GLY A 55 -5.20 8.46 -7.92
C GLY A 55 -5.55 9.08 -9.28
N LYS A 56 -5.58 8.26 -10.35
CA LYS A 56 -5.95 8.69 -11.70
C LYS A 56 -7.42 9.12 -11.79
N ALA A 57 -8.27 8.57 -10.92
CA ALA A 57 -9.70 8.89 -10.84
C ALA A 57 -10.02 10.07 -9.89
N GLY A 58 -9.01 10.77 -9.35
CA GLY A 58 -9.21 11.88 -8.42
C GLY A 58 -9.64 11.47 -7.00
N GLY A 59 -9.58 10.17 -6.68
CA GLY A 59 -9.85 9.61 -5.35
C GLY A 59 -8.69 9.74 -4.36
N VAL A 60 -7.61 10.43 -4.72
CA VAL A 60 -6.48 10.76 -3.85
C VAL A 60 -6.15 12.24 -4.05
N LYS A 61 -6.15 13.02 -2.96
CA LYS A 61 -5.84 14.45 -2.98
C LYS A 61 -4.80 14.80 -1.93
N ILE A 62 -3.78 15.55 -2.31
CA ILE A 62 -2.85 16.21 -1.38
C ILE A 62 -3.41 17.60 -1.13
N VAL A 63 -3.48 18.02 0.14
CA VAL A 63 -4.10 19.26 0.58
C VAL A 63 -3.23 19.97 1.62
N ASP A 64 -3.25 21.28 1.63
CA ASP A 64 -2.36 22.15 2.41
C ASP A 64 -3.08 22.88 3.56
N SER A 65 -4.36 22.55 3.81
CA SER A 65 -5.11 23.09 4.94
C SER A 65 -6.20 22.15 5.44
N LYS A 66 -6.64 22.34 6.69
CA LYS A 66 -7.75 21.58 7.28
C LYS A 66 -9.07 21.84 6.55
N ASP A 67 -9.27 23.05 6.01
CA ASP A 67 -10.48 23.38 5.25
C ASP A 67 -10.48 22.69 3.87
N GLU A 68 -9.30 22.50 3.27
CA GLU A 68 -9.15 21.67 2.07
C GLU A 68 -9.35 20.19 2.37
N VAL A 69 -8.94 19.68 3.54
CA VAL A 69 -9.28 18.31 3.99
C VAL A 69 -10.79 18.12 4.04
N VAL A 70 -11.52 19.06 4.66
CA VAL A 70 -12.99 19.05 4.74
C VAL A 70 -13.61 19.09 3.35
N SER A 71 -13.11 19.96 2.47
CA SER A 71 -13.60 20.11 1.11
C SER A 71 -13.37 18.86 0.27
N ALA A 72 -12.19 18.23 0.40
CA ALA A 72 -11.86 16.97 -0.24
C ALA A 72 -12.76 15.83 0.26
N ALA A 73 -12.96 15.71 1.58
CA ALA A 73 -13.82 14.70 2.17
C ALA A 73 -15.28 14.85 1.70
N LYS A 74 -15.85 16.07 1.73
CA LYS A 74 -17.21 16.36 1.23
C LYS A 74 -17.38 16.00 -0.25
N GLY A 75 -16.35 16.26 -1.06
CA GLY A 75 -16.39 15.94 -2.49
C GLY A 75 -16.27 14.45 -2.80
N MET A 76 -15.83 13.63 -1.85
CA MET A 76 -15.67 12.18 -2.02
C MET A 76 -16.79 11.37 -1.37
N LEU A 77 -17.15 11.70 -0.13
CA LEU A 77 -18.10 10.92 0.67
C LEU A 77 -19.51 10.92 0.06
N GLY A 78 -20.14 9.75 0.02
CA GLY A 78 -21.47 9.55 -0.58
C GLY A 78 -21.47 9.52 -2.12
N THR A 79 -20.33 9.75 -2.76
CA THR A 79 -20.18 9.60 -4.21
C THR A 79 -19.81 8.18 -4.61
N ARG A 80 -19.69 7.92 -5.91
CA ARG A 80 -19.18 6.66 -6.46
C ARG A 80 -17.91 6.94 -7.25
N LEU A 81 -16.85 6.21 -6.96
CA LEU A 81 -15.57 6.35 -7.65
C LEU A 81 -15.47 5.32 -8.78
N VAL A 82 -15.42 5.81 -10.01
CA VAL A 82 -15.15 5.00 -11.20
C VAL A 82 -13.63 4.99 -11.45
N THR A 83 -13.06 3.81 -11.60
CA THR A 83 -11.65 3.59 -11.93
C THR A 83 -11.55 2.66 -13.12
N TYR A 84 -10.36 2.45 -13.68
CA TYR A 84 -10.16 1.45 -14.74
C TYR A 84 -10.42 0.00 -14.28
N GLN A 85 -10.49 -0.25 -12.95
CA GLN A 85 -10.78 -1.56 -12.36
C GLN A 85 -12.25 -1.70 -11.90
N THR A 86 -13.11 -0.70 -12.11
CA THR A 86 -14.54 -0.80 -11.77
C THR A 86 -15.40 -0.89 -13.02
N ASP A 87 -16.67 -1.25 -12.84
CA ASP A 87 -17.68 -1.05 -13.87
C ASP A 87 -18.01 0.45 -14.06
N ALA A 88 -18.94 0.74 -14.97
CA ALA A 88 -19.42 2.09 -15.24
C ALA A 88 -20.15 2.75 -14.05
N HIS A 89 -20.57 1.96 -13.06
CA HIS A 89 -21.23 2.48 -11.85
C HIS A 89 -20.22 2.85 -10.76
N GLY A 90 -19.00 2.34 -10.79
CA GLY A 90 -17.97 2.61 -9.78
C GLY A 90 -18.29 1.98 -8.42
N GLN A 91 -17.46 2.27 -7.42
CA GLN A 91 -17.65 1.81 -6.04
C GLN A 91 -18.05 2.95 -5.10
N PRO A 92 -18.98 2.72 -4.15
CA PRO A 92 -19.40 3.76 -3.22
C PRO A 92 -18.26 4.17 -2.29
N VAL A 93 -18.09 5.48 -2.09
CA VAL A 93 -17.11 6.03 -1.16
C VAL A 93 -17.83 6.40 0.14
N ASN A 94 -17.83 5.47 1.09
CA ASN A 94 -18.50 5.66 2.39
C ASN A 94 -17.56 6.24 3.47
N GLN A 95 -16.27 6.24 3.19
CA GLN A 95 -15.24 6.64 4.15
C GLN A 95 -13.99 7.11 3.39
N VAL A 96 -13.22 8.01 4.02
CA VAL A 96 -11.94 8.51 3.51
C VAL A 96 -10.84 8.24 4.53
N LEU A 97 -9.63 8.00 4.06
CA LEU A 97 -8.43 7.94 4.89
C LEU A 97 -7.73 9.30 4.81
N VAL A 98 -7.49 9.92 5.96
CA VAL A 98 -6.67 11.14 6.08
C VAL A 98 -5.35 10.74 6.73
N GLU A 99 -4.23 11.08 6.09
CA GLU A 99 -2.90 10.69 6.56
C GLU A 99 -1.82 11.74 6.32
N GLU A 100 -0.70 11.58 7.03
CA GLU A 100 0.53 12.33 6.80
C GLU A 100 1.04 12.11 5.36
N PRO A 101 1.54 13.16 4.69
CA PRO A 101 2.22 13.02 3.41
C PRO A 101 3.56 12.29 3.61
N CYS A 102 4.07 11.70 2.53
CA CYS A 102 5.39 11.12 2.48
C CYS A 102 6.18 11.80 1.36
N ASP A 103 7.39 12.26 1.67
CA ASP A 103 8.32 12.77 0.66
C ASP A 103 8.99 11.58 -0.02
N ILE A 104 8.44 11.22 -1.19
CA ILE A 104 8.84 10.01 -1.91
C ILE A 104 10.07 10.33 -2.77
N ALA A 105 11.25 9.92 -2.29
CA ALA A 105 12.50 10.02 -3.07
C ALA A 105 12.59 8.94 -4.17
N ARG A 106 12.00 7.77 -3.92
CA ARG A 106 12.00 6.63 -4.85
C ARG A 106 10.82 5.70 -4.54
N GLU A 107 10.15 5.24 -5.59
CA GLU A 107 9.10 4.21 -5.49
C GLU A 107 9.65 2.84 -5.85
N LEU A 108 9.17 1.82 -5.14
CA LEU A 108 9.52 0.41 -5.37
C LEU A 108 8.24 -0.43 -5.29
N TYR A 109 8.27 -1.61 -5.91
CA TYR A 109 7.21 -2.61 -5.76
C TYR A 109 7.62 -3.70 -4.78
N LEU A 110 6.69 -4.13 -3.93
CA LEU A 110 6.80 -5.33 -3.10
C LEU A 110 5.42 -5.97 -2.95
N GLY A 111 5.32 -7.27 -3.26
CA GLY A 111 4.08 -8.04 -3.13
C GLY A 111 4.36 -9.50 -2.78
N ALA A 112 3.35 -10.20 -2.29
CA ALA A 112 3.42 -11.62 -1.97
C ALA A 112 2.16 -12.32 -2.48
N VAL A 113 2.33 -13.52 -3.04
CA VAL A 113 1.27 -14.31 -3.66
C VAL A 113 1.44 -15.79 -3.35
N VAL A 114 0.37 -16.58 -3.47
CA VAL A 114 0.48 -18.04 -3.48
C VAL A 114 0.68 -18.48 -4.92
N ASP A 115 1.92 -18.83 -5.28
CA ASP A 115 2.21 -19.34 -6.61
C ASP A 115 1.77 -20.81 -6.74
N ARG A 116 0.82 -21.04 -7.63
CA ARG A 116 0.25 -22.37 -7.88
C ARG A 116 1.25 -23.33 -8.52
N ALA A 117 2.18 -22.81 -9.34
CA ALA A 117 3.15 -23.65 -10.03
C ALA A 117 4.14 -24.28 -9.04
N THR A 118 4.69 -23.45 -8.14
CA THR A 118 5.61 -23.93 -7.10
C THR A 118 4.90 -24.46 -5.86
N ARG A 119 3.61 -24.14 -5.67
CA ARG A 119 2.83 -24.43 -4.46
C ARG A 119 3.52 -23.83 -3.23
N ARG A 120 3.93 -22.57 -3.35
CA ARG A 120 4.68 -21.82 -2.33
C ARG A 120 4.20 -20.39 -2.28
N VAL A 121 4.44 -19.75 -1.13
CA VAL A 121 4.38 -18.29 -1.04
C VAL A 121 5.58 -17.73 -1.82
N VAL A 122 5.32 -16.79 -2.73
CA VAL A 122 6.35 -16.11 -3.50
C VAL A 122 6.25 -14.62 -3.22
N ILE A 123 7.36 -14.05 -2.72
CA ILE A 123 7.52 -12.61 -2.56
C ILE A 123 8.19 -12.07 -3.82
N MET A 124 7.65 -10.98 -4.36
CA MET A 124 8.14 -10.30 -5.56
C MET A 124 8.49 -8.86 -5.21
N ALA A 125 9.65 -8.40 -5.68
CA ALA A 125 10.05 -7.00 -5.55
C ALA A 125 10.54 -6.46 -6.90
N SER A 126 10.38 -5.17 -7.15
CA SER A 126 10.86 -4.52 -8.38
C SER A 126 11.32 -3.09 -8.13
N THR A 127 12.23 -2.62 -8.98
CA THR A 127 12.62 -1.20 -9.07
C THR A 127 11.53 -0.34 -9.69
N GLU A 128 10.56 -0.95 -10.38
CA GLU A 128 9.46 -0.27 -11.07
C GLU A 128 8.26 -0.09 -10.12
N GLY A 129 8.44 0.76 -9.10
CA GLY A 129 7.31 1.22 -8.28
C GLY A 129 6.38 2.17 -9.05
N GLY A 130 5.13 2.30 -8.57
CA GLY A 130 4.17 3.26 -9.13
C GLY A 130 3.48 2.84 -10.43
N MET A 131 3.80 1.66 -10.97
CA MET A 131 3.19 1.08 -12.18
C MET A 131 2.51 -0.26 -11.89
N GLU A 132 1.66 -0.71 -12.80
CA GLU A 132 1.01 -2.03 -12.72
C GLU A 132 2.08 -3.12 -12.89
N ILE A 133 2.14 -4.07 -11.95
CA ILE A 133 3.18 -5.09 -11.93
C ILE A 133 3.04 -6.07 -13.10
N GLU A 134 1.82 -6.25 -13.62
CA GLU A 134 1.52 -7.06 -14.79
C GLU A 134 2.17 -6.49 -16.06
N THR A 135 2.22 -5.16 -16.19
CA THR A 135 2.93 -4.50 -17.30
C THR A 135 4.43 -4.75 -17.20
N VAL A 136 5.00 -4.62 -16.00
CA VAL A 136 6.43 -4.93 -15.77
C VAL A 136 6.73 -6.39 -16.08
N ALA A 137 5.84 -7.31 -15.69
CA ALA A 137 6.00 -8.74 -15.97
C ALA A 137 5.94 -9.09 -17.47
N ALA A 138 5.18 -8.33 -18.26
CA ALA A 138 5.07 -8.52 -19.70
C ALA A 138 6.23 -7.88 -20.48
N GLU A 139 6.65 -6.67 -20.09
CA GLU A 139 7.60 -5.86 -20.87
C GLU A 139 9.05 -5.98 -20.37
N THR A 140 9.25 -6.03 -19.04
CA THR A 140 10.58 -6.04 -18.41
C THR A 140 10.65 -7.06 -17.25
N PRO A 141 10.35 -8.36 -17.50
CA PRO A 141 10.27 -9.38 -16.46
C PRO A 141 11.54 -9.54 -15.63
N GLU A 142 12.71 -9.19 -16.20
CA GLU A 142 14.01 -9.21 -15.52
C GLU A 142 14.10 -8.24 -14.34
N LYS A 143 13.22 -7.22 -14.28
CA LYS A 143 13.12 -6.29 -13.17
C LYS A 143 12.29 -6.81 -12.01
N ILE A 144 11.72 -8.01 -12.10
CA ILE A 144 10.95 -8.65 -11.02
C ILE A 144 11.81 -9.70 -10.32
N PHE A 145 12.17 -9.41 -9.08
CA PHE A 145 12.95 -10.29 -8.24
C PHE A 145 12.04 -11.14 -7.37
N LYS A 146 12.09 -12.46 -7.55
CA LYS A 146 11.24 -13.41 -6.82
C LYS A 146 12.02 -14.11 -5.71
N VAL A 147 11.34 -14.33 -4.58
CA VAL A 147 11.81 -15.15 -3.46
C VAL A 147 10.74 -16.18 -3.16
N ILE A 148 11.09 -17.45 -3.38
CA ILE A 148 10.25 -18.58 -2.99
C ILE A 148 10.49 -18.84 -1.50
N VAL A 149 9.41 -18.78 -0.73
CA VAL A 149 9.46 -18.94 0.73
C VAL A 149 9.34 -20.43 1.06
N GLU A 150 10.29 -20.94 1.83
CA GLU A 150 10.26 -22.33 2.29
C GLU A 150 9.36 -22.44 3.55
N PRO A 151 8.31 -23.27 3.54
CA PRO A 151 7.34 -23.31 4.64
C PRO A 151 7.95 -23.60 6.02
N LEU A 152 9.01 -24.42 6.07
CA LEU A 152 9.64 -24.81 7.33
C LEU A 152 10.35 -23.65 8.04
N VAL A 153 10.96 -22.74 7.28
CA VAL A 153 11.87 -21.71 7.82
C VAL A 153 11.39 -20.28 7.56
N GLY A 154 10.39 -20.11 6.70
CA GLY A 154 9.85 -18.81 6.31
C GLY A 154 10.86 -17.98 5.50
N VAL A 155 10.72 -16.66 5.60
CA VAL A 155 11.60 -15.70 4.91
C VAL A 155 12.90 -15.55 5.69
N LEU A 156 14.02 -15.83 5.03
CA LEU A 156 15.33 -15.75 5.65
C LEU A 156 16.06 -14.43 5.35
N PRO A 157 16.88 -13.92 6.28
CA PRO A 157 17.57 -12.64 6.11
C PRO A 157 18.45 -12.56 4.85
N PHE A 158 19.05 -13.68 4.42
CA PHE A 158 19.90 -13.67 3.21
C PHE A 158 19.08 -13.43 1.94
N GLN A 159 17.84 -13.92 1.87
CA GLN A 159 16.95 -13.70 0.73
C GLN A 159 16.60 -12.22 0.63
N CYS A 160 16.30 -11.60 1.77
CA CYS A 160 16.00 -10.17 1.85
C CYS A 160 17.18 -9.31 1.40
N ARG A 161 18.40 -9.63 1.88
CA ARG A 161 19.62 -8.92 1.44
C ARG A 161 19.87 -9.08 -0.06
N ALA A 162 19.73 -10.29 -0.59
CA ALA A 162 19.91 -10.55 -2.01
C ALA A 162 18.96 -9.70 -2.87
N VAL A 163 17.68 -9.61 -2.48
CA VAL A 163 16.72 -8.73 -3.14
C VAL A 163 17.08 -7.25 -2.94
N GLY A 164 17.44 -6.85 -1.72
CA GLY A 164 17.83 -5.47 -1.41
C GLY A 164 19.01 -4.97 -2.26
N PHE A 165 20.00 -5.82 -2.54
CA PHE A 165 21.09 -5.50 -3.47
C PHE A 165 20.60 -5.32 -4.91
N LYS A 166 19.71 -6.20 -5.39
CA LYS A 166 19.12 -6.08 -6.74
C LYS A 166 18.25 -4.83 -6.91
N LEU A 167 17.60 -4.39 -5.83
CA LEU A 167 16.86 -3.12 -5.79
C LEU A 167 17.79 -1.90 -5.73
N GLY A 168 19.10 -2.07 -5.51
CA GLY A 168 20.05 -0.96 -5.37
C GLY A 168 19.85 -0.17 -4.07
N LEU A 169 19.46 -0.84 -2.99
CA LEU A 169 19.30 -0.21 -1.68
C LEU A 169 20.66 0.02 -1.00
N SER A 170 20.79 1.11 -0.26
CA SER A 170 21.96 1.35 0.61
C SER A 170 22.00 0.37 1.79
N ALA A 171 23.14 0.24 2.47
CA ALA A 171 23.29 -0.68 3.60
C ALA A 171 22.24 -0.45 4.71
N GLY A 172 21.92 0.83 5.01
CA GLY A 172 20.88 1.18 5.98
C GLY A 172 19.47 0.77 5.51
N GLN A 173 19.16 1.01 4.24
CA GLN A 173 17.88 0.61 3.63
C GLN A 173 17.75 -0.91 3.52
N ILE A 174 18.83 -1.66 3.27
CA ILE A 174 18.82 -3.13 3.27
C ILE A 174 18.43 -3.67 4.66
N LYS A 175 18.93 -3.05 5.73
CA LYS A 175 18.55 -3.43 7.10
C LYS A 175 17.04 -3.24 7.33
N GLN A 176 16.51 -2.08 6.94
CA GLN A 176 15.07 -1.77 7.04
C GLN A 176 14.23 -2.72 6.17
N PHE A 177 14.62 -2.91 4.91
CA PHE A 177 13.97 -3.81 3.96
C PHE A 177 13.96 -5.25 4.45
N THR A 178 15.02 -5.71 5.11
CA THR A 178 15.08 -7.06 5.68
C THR A 178 14.03 -7.26 6.77
N GLN A 179 13.87 -6.29 7.68
CA GLN A 179 12.82 -6.34 8.69
C GLN A 179 11.41 -6.29 8.08
N LEU A 180 11.23 -5.44 7.06
CA LEU A 180 9.97 -5.28 6.34
C LEU A 180 9.58 -6.57 5.62
N MET A 181 10.46 -7.14 4.80
CA MET A 181 10.17 -8.34 4.01
C MET A 181 9.95 -9.59 4.89
N MET A 182 10.71 -9.74 5.97
CA MET A 182 10.47 -10.82 6.94
C MET A 182 9.12 -10.67 7.65
N SER A 183 8.76 -9.45 8.04
CA SER A 183 7.48 -9.18 8.69
C SER A 183 6.30 -9.38 7.73
N LEU A 184 6.44 -8.98 6.47
CA LEU A 184 5.49 -9.27 5.40
C LEU A 184 5.29 -10.78 5.24
N GLY A 185 6.37 -11.57 5.13
CA GLY A 185 6.27 -13.02 4.97
C GLY A 185 5.59 -13.71 6.15
N ARG A 186 5.93 -13.31 7.39
CA ARG A 186 5.27 -13.80 8.60
C ARG A 186 3.79 -13.44 8.64
N MET A 187 3.45 -12.18 8.35
CA MET A 187 2.07 -11.69 8.32
C MET A 187 1.24 -12.42 7.25
N PHE A 188 1.81 -12.65 6.08
CA PHE A 188 1.13 -13.32 4.98
C PHE A 188 0.66 -14.72 5.38
N VAL A 189 1.53 -15.49 6.04
CA VAL A 189 1.19 -16.84 6.53
C VAL A 189 0.26 -16.77 7.74
N ALA A 190 0.55 -15.91 8.72
CA ALA A 190 -0.20 -15.86 9.99
C ALA A 190 -1.65 -15.36 9.82
N CYS A 191 -1.94 -14.61 8.76
CA CYS A 191 -3.27 -14.10 8.46
C CYS A 191 -3.95 -14.83 7.30
N ASP A 192 -3.43 -15.99 6.88
CA ASP A 192 -3.94 -16.78 5.75
C ASP A 192 -4.21 -15.92 4.49
N MET A 193 -3.27 -15.02 4.20
CA MET A 193 -3.42 -14.09 3.08
C MET A 193 -3.35 -14.83 1.75
N SER A 194 -4.06 -14.28 0.77
CA SER A 194 -4.08 -14.78 -0.59
C SER A 194 -3.97 -13.62 -1.57
N LEU A 195 -3.28 -13.83 -2.68
CA LEU A 195 -3.70 -13.48 -4.04
C LEU A 195 -2.77 -14.20 -5.01
#